data_AF-A0A5J4RU59-F1
#
_entry.id   AF-A0A5J4RU59-F1
#
_cell.length_a   1.000
_cell.length_b   1.000
_cell.length_c   1.000
_cell.angle_alpha   90.00
_cell.angle_beta   90.00
_cell.angle_gamma   90.00
#
_symmetry.space_group_name_H-M   'P 1'
#
loop_
_entity.id
_entity.type
_entity.pdbx_description
1 polymer ?
#
loop_
_entity_poly.entity_id
_entity_poly.type
_entity_poly.pdbx_seq_one_letter_code
_entity_poly.pdbx_strand_id
1 'polypeptide(L)'
;MTIINFNDSMIKIMLKKFSFLFPIVTCLIITCVTSCTFLSSEKTTVSEPIVLQTPVRPAGQTDVINLTAPKLETIRVGFIGLGMRGPGAVARFTHLEGIQIVALCDIHPERVEYCQEILKKAALPEAVGYSGSEDVWKQLCERDDIDLVYIATDWKNHTPMSVYAMEQGKHVACEVPIAISIDECWQLVNTAEKTRKHCIMLENCCYDFYEMTTLNMAQQGLLGEIVHAEGAYIHDLRSLNFKELNIADPGRSGYNDYWRLKMNEQHTGNYYPTHGLGPVAQALNLGRGDRMDYLVSLSSDQFGMTAYAKEKFGEDSDYAKQTYALGDMNTTLIKTAKGKSIMIQHDVTSPRPYNRKHALSGTKGYIEKYPRPGIALDPSEALSAKYDNLGAHSFVKKEIYDTLITEYEHPITKEVGELAKKVGGHGGMDFIMDYRLIYCLHNGLPLDMNVYDGVDWSCLSELTEISVTHNSVPVAIPDFTRGSWNKVQGFKHAFAE
;
A
#
# COMPACT_ATOMS: atom_id res chain seq x y z
N MET A 1 -65.81 51.14 -64.90
CA MET A 1 -66.21 50.61 -66.22
C MET A 1 -65.80 49.16 -66.26
N THR A 2 -66.79 48.27 -66.25
CA THR A 2 -66.79 46.87 -66.70
C THR A 2 -65.92 45.82 -65.98
N ILE A 3 -66.66 44.88 -65.37
CA ILE A 3 -66.31 43.59 -64.77
C ILE A 3 -65.98 42.56 -65.85
N ILE A 4 -65.01 41.65 -65.64
CA ILE A 4 -65.06 40.27 -66.16
C ILE A 4 -64.45 39.29 -65.12
N ASN A 5 -65.27 38.30 -64.77
CA ASN A 5 -64.99 37.13 -63.92
C ASN A 5 -64.17 36.07 -64.68
N PHE A 6 -63.36 35.30 -63.94
CA PHE A 6 -62.89 33.98 -64.34
C PHE A 6 -63.11 33.00 -63.18
N ASN A 7 -63.93 31.97 -63.40
CA ASN A 7 -63.65 30.62 -62.91
C ASN A 7 -64.55 29.62 -63.63
N ASP A 8 -63.95 28.63 -64.30
CA ASP A 8 -64.37 27.22 -64.24
C ASP A 8 -63.64 26.40 -65.31
N SER A 9 -62.83 25.44 -64.86
CA SER A 9 -62.49 24.18 -65.55
C SER A 9 -61.62 23.37 -64.57
N MET A 10 -61.70 22.06 -64.38
CA MET A 10 -62.23 20.96 -65.17
C MET A 10 -62.64 19.80 -64.25
N ILE A 11 -63.71 19.11 -64.63
CA ILE A 11 -64.13 17.80 -64.11
C ILE A 11 -64.32 16.90 -65.35
N LYS A 12 -64.01 15.58 -65.19
CA LYS A 12 -64.30 14.44 -66.10
C LYS A 12 -63.31 14.22 -67.26
N ILE A 13 -62.85 13.02 -67.65
CA ILE A 13 -63.30 11.63 -67.42
C ILE A 13 -62.14 10.64 -67.70
N MET A 14 -62.06 9.64 -66.82
CA MET A 14 -61.69 8.21 -66.98
C MET A 14 -61.01 7.73 -68.28
N LEU A 15 -59.91 6.96 -68.16
CA LEU A 15 -59.90 5.49 -68.37
C LEU A 15 -58.47 4.90 -68.48
N LYS A 16 -58.27 3.78 -67.76
CA LYS A 16 -57.20 2.75 -67.83
C LYS A 16 -55.90 3.07 -67.06
N LYS A 17 -55.42 2.26 -66.11
CA LYS A 17 -55.77 0.92 -65.61
C LYS A 17 -55.06 0.74 -64.24
N PHE A 18 -55.77 0.14 -63.26
CA PHE A 18 -55.32 -0.84 -62.25
C PHE A 18 -53.88 -0.73 -61.70
N SER A 19 -53.64 -0.65 -60.39
CA SER A 19 -54.04 -1.66 -59.40
C SER A 19 -53.83 -1.19 -57.95
N PHE A 20 -54.89 -1.32 -57.14
CA PHE A 20 -54.96 -1.56 -55.69
C PHE A 20 -54.03 -0.81 -54.70
N LEU A 21 -54.58 0.19 -54.01
CA LEU A 21 -54.28 0.48 -52.60
C LEU A 21 -55.41 1.30 -51.94
N PHE A 22 -56.20 0.65 -51.09
CA PHE A 22 -57.16 1.20 -50.11
C PHE A 22 -57.51 0.05 -49.15
N PRO A 23 -58.07 0.25 -47.93
CA PRO A 23 -58.19 1.45 -47.08
C PRO A 23 -57.86 1.13 -45.59
N ILE A 24 -56.97 1.82 -44.87
CA ILE A 24 -57.01 1.77 -43.39
C ILE A 24 -56.71 3.15 -42.79
N VAL A 25 -57.73 4.01 -42.78
CA VAL A 25 -57.81 5.19 -41.91
C VAL A 25 -58.90 4.91 -40.87
N THR A 26 -58.68 3.87 -40.06
CA THR A 26 -59.45 3.61 -38.83
C THR A 26 -58.63 2.74 -37.87
N CYS A 27 -57.40 3.15 -37.52
CA CYS A 27 -56.61 2.44 -36.51
C CYS A 27 -55.55 3.35 -35.85
N LEU A 28 -55.93 4.57 -35.43
CA LEU A 28 -54.98 5.50 -34.81
C LEU A 28 -55.43 6.15 -33.50
N ILE A 29 -56.50 5.65 -32.86
CA ILE A 29 -56.98 6.17 -31.56
C ILE A 29 -57.18 5.05 -30.50
N ILE A 30 -56.90 3.79 -30.79
CA ILE A 30 -56.92 2.68 -29.80
C ILE A 30 -55.62 1.88 -29.82
N THR A 31 -54.49 2.57 -29.87
CA THR A 31 -53.15 1.97 -29.63
C THR A 31 -52.24 2.84 -28.75
N CYS A 32 -52.79 3.88 -28.11
CA CYS A 32 -52.04 4.72 -27.16
C CYS A 32 -52.45 4.53 -25.69
N VAL A 33 -53.27 3.53 -25.35
CA VAL A 33 -53.68 3.28 -23.94
C VAL A 33 -53.29 1.87 -23.43
N THR A 34 -52.53 1.10 -24.21
CA THR A 34 -51.99 -0.21 -23.77
C THR A 34 -50.46 -0.27 -23.87
N SER A 35 -49.79 0.86 -23.65
CA SER A 35 -48.34 0.90 -23.38
C SER A 35 -48.03 1.30 -21.93
N CYS A 36 -49.06 1.49 -21.10
CA CYS A 36 -48.92 1.63 -19.65
C CYS A 36 -49.20 0.28 -19.00
N THR A 37 -48.22 -0.62 -19.02
CA THR A 37 -47.91 -1.63 -18.00
C THR A 37 -46.99 -2.65 -18.65
N PHE A 38 -45.69 -2.44 -18.50
CA PHE A 38 -44.66 -3.42 -18.12
C PHE A 38 -43.32 -2.68 -18.22
N LEU A 39 -43.18 -1.61 -17.43
CA LEU A 39 -41.86 -1.35 -16.84
C LEU A 39 -41.64 -2.56 -15.93
N SER A 40 -41.05 -3.61 -16.48
CA SER A 40 -40.23 -4.50 -15.68
C SER A 40 -39.41 -3.58 -14.82
N SER A 41 -39.60 -3.60 -13.50
CA SER A 41 -38.54 -3.17 -12.61
C SER A 41 -37.39 -4.09 -12.98
N GLU A 42 -36.50 -3.66 -13.88
CA GLU A 42 -35.17 -4.21 -13.92
C GLU A 42 -34.71 -4.11 -12.48
N LYS A 43 -34.68 -5.26 -11.79
CA LYS A 43 -33.97 -5.35 -10.53
C LYS A 43 -32.58 -4.88 -10.92
N THR A 44 -32.25 -3.67 -10.52
CA THR A 44 -30.89 -3.17 -10.62
C THR A 44 -30.07 -4.18 -9.84
N THR A 45 -29.48 -5.14 -10.54
CA THR A 45 -28.56 -6.10 -9.95
C THR A 45 -27.35 -5.28 -9.57
N VAL A 46 -27.33 -4.81 -8.33
CA VAL A 46 -26.12 -4.25 -7.74
C VAL A 46 -25.08 -5.35 -7.84
N SER A 47 -23.98 -5.08 -8.55
CA SER A 47 -22.86 -6.03 -8.61
C SER A 47 -22.33 -6.21 -7.19
N GLU A 48 -22.54 -7.39 -6.62
CA GLU A 48 -21.90 -7.72 -5.34
C GLU A 48 -20.39 -7.81 -5.53
N PRO A 49 -19.58 -7.43 -4.54
CA PRO A 49 -18.14 -7.62 -4.61
C PRO A 49 -17.77 -9.09 -4.76
N ILE A 50 -16.70 -9.39 -5.50
CA ILE A 50 -16.06 -10.71 -5.44
C ILE A 50 -15.59 -10.95 -4.01
N VAL A 51 -16.00 -12.07 -3.41
CA VAL A 51 -15.63 -12.46 -2.05
C VAL A 51 -14.71 -13.66 -2.07
N LEU A 52 -13.54 -13.52 -1.46
CA LEU A 52 -12.59 -14.61 -1.29
C LEU A 52 -12.84 -15.36 0.02
N GLN A 53 -12.41 -16.62 0.08
CA GLN A 53 -12.62 -17.46 1.24
C GLN A 53 -11.85 -16.93 2.46
N THR A 54 -12.54 -16.82 3.60
CA THR A 54 -11.94 -16.52 4.90
C THR A 54 -11.87 -17.80 5.74
N PRO A 55 -10.69 -18.37 6.00
CA PRO A 55 -10.54 -19.53 6.86
C PRO A 55 -10.89 -19.19 8.32
N VAL A 56 -11.57 -20.12 8.99
CA VAL A 56 -11.90 -20.00 10.42
C VAL A 56 -10.63 -20.12 11.25
N ARG A 57 -10.56 -19.36 12.36
CA ARG A 57 -9.45 -19.49 13.32
C ARG A 57 -9.43 -20.90 13.91
N PRO A 58 -8.29 -21.61 13.92
CA PRO A 58 -8.19 -22.92 14.56
C PRO A 58 -8.60 -22.91 16.04
N ALA A 59 -9.21 -23.99 16.51
CA ALA A 59 -9.64 -24.12 17.89
C ALA A 59 -8.46 -23.95 18.88
N GLY A 60 -8.68 -23.17 19.95
CA GLY A 60 -7.67 -22.90 20.97
C GLY A 60 -6.70 -21.76 20.64
N GLN A 61 -6.73 -21.19 19.43
CA GLN A 61 -5.95 -20.01 19.09
C GLN A 61 -6.75 -18.71 19.34
N THR A 62 -6.05 -17.62 19.57
CA THR A 62 -6.61 -16.27 19.74
C THR A 62 -5.86 -15.26 18.88
N ASP A 63 -6.48 -14.12 18.57
CA ASP A 63 -5.81 -13.04 17.85
C ASP A 63 -4.56 -12.54 18.58
N VAL A 64 -3.66 -11.98 17.79
CA VAL A 64 -2.43 -11.30 18.23
C VAL A 64 -2.60 -9.78 18.26
N ILE A 65 -3.83 -9.27 18.39
CA ILE A 65 -4.06 -7.84 18.59
C ILE A 65 -3.46 -7.45 19.94
N ASN A 66 -2.63 -6.40 19.92
CA ASN A 66 -1.82 -5.98 21.06
C ASN A 66 -1.00 -7.13 21.70
N LEU A 67 -0.54 -8.08 20.88
CA LEU A 67 0.42 -9.09 21.34
C LEU A 67 1.59 -8.38 22.03
N THR A 68 1.98 -8.89 23.20
CA THR A 68 3.25 -8.57 23.84
C THR A 68 4.12 -9.83 23.89
N ALA A 69 5.43 -9.64 23.91
CA ALA A 69 6.41 -10.67 24.18
C ALA A 69 7.16 -10.37 25.49
N PRO A 70 7.82 -11.36 26.11
CA PRO A 70 8.74 -11.10 27.21
C PRO A 70 9.77 -10.03 26.83
N LYS A 71 10.17 -9.20 27.81
CA LYS A 71 11.22 -8.20 27.63
C LYS A 71 12.54 -8.86 27.20
N LEU A 72 13.26 -8.21 26.30
CA LEU A 72 14.57 -8.66 25.82
C LEU A 72 15.63 -7.60 26.12
N GLU A 73 16.44 -7.81 27.16
CA GLU A 73 17.52 -6.88 27.55
C GLU A 73 18.53 -6.68 26.43
N THR A 74 18.83 -7.75 25.68
CA THR A 74 19.63 -7.70 24.45
C THR A 74 18.95 -8.53 23.38
N ILE A 75 18.58 -7.91 22.27
CA ILE A 75 17.93 -8.58 21.15
C ILE A 75 19.02 -9.13 20.21
N ARG A 76 19.07 -10.45 20.04
CA ARG A 76 19.99 -11.09 19.09
C ARG A 76 19.33 -11.22 17.73
N VAL A 77 19.93 -10.60 16.73
CA VAL A 77 19.34 -10.42 15.40
C VAL A 77 20.11 -11.21 14.35
N GLY A 78 19.39 -11.95 13.52
CA GLY A 78 19.91 -12.53 12.29
C GLY A 78 19.30 -11.83 11.06
N PHE A 79 20.12 -11.56 10.04
CA PHE A 79 19.67 -10.94 8.78
C PHE A 79 19.65 -11.97 7.65
N ILE A 80 18.56 -12.03 6.89
CA ILE A 80 18.41 -12.83 5.67
C ILE A 80 18.14 -11.87 4.50
N GLY A 81 18.98 -11.93 3.48
CA GLY A 81 18.94 -11.02 2.33
C GLY A 81 19.79 -9.79 2.57
N LEU A 82 20.97 -9.78 1.93
CA LEU A 82 21.99 -8.73 2.02
C LEU A 82 22.22 -8.09 0.64
N GLY A 83 21.14 -8.01 -0.16
CA GLY A 83 21.08 -7.34 -1.46
C GLY A 83 21.09 -5.81 -1.35
N MET A 84 20.27 -5.09 -2.13
CA MET A 84 20.29 -3.62 -2.10
C MET A 84 19.82 -3.02 -0.76
N ARG A 85 18.85 -3.68 -0.09
CA ARG A 85 18.23 -3.18 1.15
C ARG A 85 18.95 -3.63 2.42
N GLY A 86 19.37 -4.89 2.47
CA GLY A 86 19.94 -5.54 3.65
C GLY A 86 21.14 -4.83 4.29
N PRO A 87 22.19 -4.43 3.55
CA PRO A 87 23.36 -3.76 4.11
C PRO A 87 23.00 -2.42 4.77
N GLY A 88 22.00 -1.72 4.22
CA GLY A 88 21.46 -0.51 4.85
C GLY A 88 20.80 -0.81 6.19
N ALA A 89 20.08 -1.94 6.32
CA ALA A 89 19.51 -2.38 7.59
C ALA A 89 20.59 -2.78 8.59
N VAL A 90 21.58 -3.58 8.18
CA VAL A 90 22.73 -3.96 9.03
C VAL A 90 23.43 -2.72 9.56
N ALA A 91 23.72 -1.73 8.70
CA ALA A 91 24.35 -0.47 9.09
C ALA A 91 23.51 0.35 10.09
N ARG A 92 22.18 0.41 9.91
CA ARG A 92 21.32 1.12 10.88
C ARG A 92 21.29 0.43 12.23
N PHE A 93 21.25 -0.91 12.25
CA PHE A 93 21.26 -1.69 13.49
C PHE A 93 22.56 -1.52 14.28
N THR A 94 23.70 -1.18 13.66
CA THR A 94 24.94 -0.89 14.40
C THR A 94 24.85 0.37 15.28
N HIS A 95 23.81 1.19 15.10
CA HIS A 95 23.55 2.41 15.88
C HIS A 95 22.47 2.23 16.95
N LEU A 96 21.87 1.04 17.07
CA LEU A 96 20.85 0.76 18.06
C LEU A 96 21.48 0.19 19.33
N GLU A 97 20.95 0.59 20.48
CA GLU A 97 21.34 0.04 21.78
C GLU A 97 20.55 -1.24 22.09
N GLY A 98 21.09 -2.08 22.98
CA GLY A 98 20.40 -3.30 23.42
C GLY A 98 20.24 -4.36 22.32
N ILE A 99 21.11 -4.38 21.31
CA ILE A 99 21.08 -5.38 20.23
C ILE A 99 22.43 -6.07 20.05
N GLN A 100 22.40 -7.26 19.47
CA GLN A 100 23.57 -7.97 18.97
C GLN A 100 23.27 -8.57 17.59
N ILE A 101 24.07 -8.24 16.58
CA ILE A 101 23.98 -8.87 15.26
C ILE A 101 24.80 -10.17 15.32
N VAL A 102 24.12 -11.32 15.27
CA VAL A 102 24.75 -12.65 15.50
C VAL A 102 24.83 -13.53 14.26
N ALA A 103 24.04 -13.21 13.22
CA ALA A 103 24.04 -13.95 11.97
C ALA A 103 23.77 -13.06 10.75
N LEU A 104 24.46 -13.35 9.66
CA LEU A 104 24.32 -12.70 8.35
C LEU A 104 24.12 -13.78 7.28
N CYS A 105 23.06 -13.70 6.50
CA CYS A 105 22.70 -14.71 5.52
C CYS A 105 22.36 -14.09 4.16
N ASP A 106 23.04 -14.55 3.12
CA ASP A 106 22.70 -14.26 1.71
C ASP A 106 23.20 -15.40 0.83
N ILE A 107 22.53 -15.67 -0.28
CA ILE A 107 22.95 -16.72 -1.22
C ILE A 107 24.36 -16.43 -1.79
N HIS A 108 24.74 -15.15 -1.88
CA HIS A 108 26.04 -14.70 -2.37
C HIS A 108 27.02 -14.46 -1.21
N PRO A 109 28.12 -15.24 -1.08
CA PRO A 109 29.06 -15.10 0.02
C PRO A 109 29.68 -13.70 0.12
N GLU A 110 29.90 -13.02 -1.01
CA GLU A 110 30.46 -11.66 -1.06
C GLU A 110 29.54 -10.63 -0.38
N ARG A 111 28.23 -10.89 -0.32
CA ARG A 111 27.28 -10.01 0.39
C ARG A 111 27.37 -10.16 1.90
N VAL A 112 27.63 -11.38 2.36
CA VAL A 112 27.93 -11.66 3.76
C VAL A 112 29.22 -10.94 4.14
N GLU A 113 30.29 -11.12 3.37
CA GLU A 113 31.57 -10.44 3.59
C GLU A 113 31.43 -8.91 3.60
N TYR A 114 30.66 -8.34 2.67
CA TYR A 114 30.37 -6.91 2.63
C TYR A 114 29.75 -6.41 3.95
N CYS A 115 28.78 -7.15 4.50
CA CYS A 115 28.13 -6.80 5.76
C CYS A 115 29.02 -7.06 6.98
N GLN A 116 29.93 -8.03 6.94
CA GLN A 116 30.96 -8.19 7.98
C GLN A 116 31.85 -6.95 8.07
N GLU A 117 32.22 -6.35 6.93
CA GLU A 117 33.00 -5.11 6.91
C GLU A 117 32.21 -3.91 7.48
N ILE A 118 30.87 -3.92 7.43
CA ILE A 118 30.03 -2.94 8.15
C ILE A 118 30.19 -3.12 9.66
N LEU A 119 30.05 -4.36 10.17
CA LEU A 119 30.19 -4.65 11.59
C LEU A 119 31.58 -4.27 12.11
N LYS A 120 32.62 -4.62 11.36
CA LYS A 120 34.02 -4.29 11.67
C LYS A 120 34.26 -2.78 11.73
N LYS A 121 33.72 -2.00 10.79
CA LYS A 121 33.82 -0.53 10.82
C LYS A 121 33.09 0.08 12.03
N ALA A 122 32.01 -0.54 12.46
CA ALA A 122 31.29 -0.17 13.68
C ALA A 122 31.93 -0.70 14.97
N ALA A 123 33.08 -1.40 14.88
CA ALA A 123 33.75 -2.06 16.01
C ALA A 123 32.85 -3.06 16.76
N LEU A 124 31.94 -3.72 16.04
CA LEU A 124 31.08 -4.78 16.56
C LEU A 124 31.70 -6.18 16.31
N PRO A 125 31.34 -7.19 17.12
CA PRO A 125 31.77 -8.57 16.90
C PRO A 125 31.36 -9.09 15.52
N GLU A 126 32.15 -10.03 15.00
CA GLU A 126 31.81 -10.75 13.78
C GLU A 126 30.53 -11.59 14.00
N ALA A 127 29.62 -11.56 13.03
CA ALA A 127 28.45 -12.42 13.00
C ALA A 127 28.77 -13.76 12.32
N VAL A 128 28.01 -14.82 12.55
CA VAL A 128 28.18 -16.04 11.76
C VAL A 128 27.59 -15.84 10.36
N GLY A 129 28.39 -16.14 9.33
CA GLY A 129 27.97 -16.06 7.93
C GLY A 129 27.31 -17.34 7.41
N TYR A 130 26.21 -17.19 6.67
CA TYR A 130 25.51 -18.27 5.96
C TYR A 130 25.36 -17.90 4.48
N SER A 131 25.84 -18.75 3.57
CA SER A 131 25.78 -18.47 2.13
C SER A 131 25.88 -19.71 1.24
N GLY A 132 25.70 -19.52 -0.07
CA GLY A 132 25.98 -20.55 -1.10
C GLY A 132 24.81 -21.45 -1.48
N SER A 133 23.62 -21.29 -0.88
CA SER A 133 22.41 -22.05 -1.25
C SER A 133 21.15 -21.25 -0.96
N GLU A 134 20.09 -21.43 -1.76
CA GLU A 134 18.77 -20.83 -1.54
C GLU A 134 18.12 -21.26 -0.22
N ASP A 135 18.49 -22.41 0.34
CA ASP A 135 17.92 -22.93 1.59
C ASP A 135 18.80 -22.65 2.84
N VAL A 136 19.97 -22.01 2.66
CA VAL A 136 20.94 -21.83 3.75
C VAL A 136 20.38 -20.98 4.91
N TRP A 137 19.39 -20.13 4.63
CA TRP A 137 18.71 -19.30 5.62
C TRP A 137 17.97 -20.11 6.69
N LYS A 138 17.57 -21.36 6.41
CA LYS A 138 16.94 -22.25 7.40
C LYS A 138 17.87 -22.53 8.58
N GLN A 139 19.17 -22.70 8.31
CA GLN A 139 20.18 -22.91 9.35
C GLN A 139 20.31 -21.71 10.29
N LEU A 140 20.12 -20.49 9.77
CA LEU A 140 20.05 -19.29 10.59
C LEU A 140 18.81 -19.33 11.48
N CYS A 141 17.63 -19.62 10.93
CA CYS A 141 16.37 -19.68 11.68
C CYS A 141 16.36 -20.74 12.79
N GLU A 142 17.08 -21.85 12.59
CA GLU A 142 17.19 -22.98 13.54
C GLU A 142 18.09 -22.70 14.74
N ARG A 143 18.78 -21.55 14.79
CA ARG A 143 19.66 -21.21 15.90
C ARG A 143 18.89 -20.85 17.17
N ASP A 144 19.29 -21.42 18.30
CA ASP A 144 18.71 -21.10 19.62
C ASP A 144 19.13 -19.72 20.15
N ASP A 145 20.17 -19.11 19.56
CA ASP A 145 20.71 -17.83 19.99
C ASP A 145 20.22 -16.61 19.18
N ILE A 146 19.12 -16.76 18.44
CA ILE A 146 18.46 -15.67 17.72
C ILE A 146 17.07 -15.43 18.32
N ASP A 147 16.74 -14.14 18.52
CA ASP A 147 15.43 -13.68 19.00
C ASP A 147 14.61 -13.07 17.86
N LEU A 148 15.26 -12.33 16.94
CA LEU A 148 14.64 -11.62 15.83
C LEU A 148 15.34 -11.98 14.50
N VAL A 149 14.54 -12.28 13.48
CA VAL A 149 15.00 -12.46 12.09
C VAL A 149 14.52 -11.28 11.26
N TYR A 150 15.47 -10.56 10.65
CA TYR A 150 15.22 -9.48 9.69
C TYR A 150 15.33 -10.02 8.27
N ILE A 151 14.26 -9.89 7.47
CA ILE A 151 14.15 -10.45 6.12
C ILE A 151 14.08 -9.32 5.10
N ALA A 152 15.06 -9.26 4.20
CA ALA A 152 15.16 -8.29 3.11
C ALA A 152 15.49 -8.98 1.77
N THR A 153 14.72 -10.02 1.46
CA THR A 153 14.85 -10.84 0.24
C THR A 153 13.91 -10.36 -0.87
N ASP A 154 13.69 -11.19 -1.89
CA ASP A 154 12.67 -10.97 -2.91
C ASP A 154 11.29 -11.43 -2.43
N TRP A 155 10.23 -10.90 -3.05
CA TRP A 155 8.86 -11.03 -2.54
C TRP A 155 8.37 -12.47 -2.40
N LYS A 156 8.75 -13.38 -3.30
CA LYS A 156 8.35 -14.81 -3.24
C LYS A 156 8.84 -15.52 -1.98
N ASN A 157 9.90 -14.99 -1.36
CA ASN A 157 10.57 -15.60 -0.21
C ASN A 157 10.14 -14.98 1.13
N HIS A 158 9.48 -13.81 1.12
CA HIS A 158 9.05 -13.12 2.32
C HIS A 158 8.17 -13.99 3.22
N THR A 159 7.08 -14.55 2.68
CA THR A 159 6.15 -15.37 3.47
C THR A 159 6.77 -16.70 3.91
N PRO A 160 7.38 -17.52 3.02
CA PRO A 160 8.00 -18.78 3.45
C PRO A 160 9.06 -18.61 4.54
N MET A 161 9.93 -17.60 4.42
CA MET A 161 10.95 -17.33 5.43
C MET A 161 10.35 -16.84 6.75
N SER A 162 9.34 -15.96 6.68
CA SER A 162 8.64 -15.44 7.86
C SER A 162 7.91 -16.54 8.63
N VAL A 163 7.19 -17.40 7.92
CA VAL A 163 6.48 -18.54 8.52
C VAL A 163 7.46 -19.47 9.21
N TYR A 164 8.51 -19.89 8.50
CA TYR A 164 9.51 -20.81 9.07
C TYR A 164 10.22 -20.22 10.29
N ALA A 165 10.63 -18.95 10.23
CA ALA A 165 11.28 -18.28 11.36
C ALA A 165 10.36 -18.22 12.60
N MET A 166 9.08 -17.91 12.43
CA MET A 166 8.11 -17.94 13.53
C MET A 166 7.93 -19.36 14.09
N GLU A 167 7.89 -20.38 13.25
CA GLU A 167 7.80 -21.79 13.67
C GLU A 167 9.04 -22.26 14.42
N GLN A 168 10.22 -21.69 14.12
CA GLN A 168 11.45 -21.85 14.92
C GLN A 168 11.48 -20.95 16.17
N GLY A 169 10.36 -20.31 16.50
CA GLY A 169 10.20 -19.53 17.72
C GLY A 169 10.83 -18.14 17.66
N LYS A 170 11.05 -17.57 16.47
CA LYS A 170 11.69 -16.26 16.29
C LYS A 170 10.65 -15.17 16.04
N HIS A 171 10.94 -13.96 16.51
CA HIS A 171 10.24 -12.78 16.02
C HIS A 171 10.70 -12.48 14.60
N VAL A 172 9.83 -11.90 13.78
CA VAL A 172 10.10 -11.63 12.37
C VAL A 172 9.84 -10.17 12.07
N ALA A 173 10.80 -9.55 11.40
CA ALA A 173 10.68 -8.26 10.74
C ALA A 173 10.98 -8.43 9.25
N CYS A 174 9.97 -8.25 8.40
CA CYS A 174 10.08 -8.51 6.97
C CYS A 174 9.86 -7.22 6.17
N GLU A 175 10.68 -7.01 5.14
CA GLU A 175 10.52 -5.92 4.19
C GLU A 175 9.18 -5.99 3.43
N VAL A 176 8.80 -4.85 2.83
CA VAL A 176 7.52 -4.68 2.13
C VAL A 176 7.54 -5.25 0.69
N PRO A 177 6.39 -5.67 0.16
CA PRO A 177 5.21 -6.13 0.89
C PRO A 177 5.49 -7.48 1.56
N ILE A 178 4.84 -7.80 2.69
CA ILE A 178 5.13 -9.05 3.42
C ILE A 178 4.56 -10.31 2.73
N ALA A 179 3.55 -10.13 1.87
CA ALA A 179 2.88 -11.17 1.10
C ALA A 179 2.42 -10.61 -0.25
N ILE A 180 2.31 -11.47 -1.26
CA ILE A 180 1.78 -11.10 -2.58
C ILE A 180 0.46 -11.79 -2.91
N SER A 181 0.03 -12.77 -2.10
CA SER A 181 -1.28 -13.43 -2.22
C SER A 181 -2.06 -13.46 -0.90
N ILE A 182 -3.38 -13.66 -1.01
CA ILE A 182 -4.31 -13.86 0.10
C ILE A 182 -4.00 -15.13 0.87
N ASP A 183 -3.57 -16.19 0.17
CA ASP A 183 -3.16 -17.44 0.82
C ASP A 183 -1.91 -17.22 1.68
N GLU A 184 -0.92 -16.49 1.18
CA GLU A 184 0.26 -16.08 1.96
C GLU A 184 -0.12 -15.20 3.16
N CYS A 185 -1.03 -14.24 2.96
CA CYS A 185 -1.57 -13.42 4.05
C CYS A 185 -2.15 -14.29 5.18
N TRP A 186 -2.95 -15.31 4.84
CA TRP A 186 -3.50 -16.24 5.83
C TRP A 186 -2.44 -17.13 6.48
N GLN A 187 -1.41 -17.55 5.75
CA GLN A 187 -0.29 -18.29 6.32
C GLN A 187 0.42 -17.50 7.42
N LEU A 188 0.70 -16.21 7.17
CA LEU A 188 1.33 -15.32 8.15
C LEU A 188 0.46 -15.14 9.39
N VAL A 189 -0.83 -14.82 9.20
CA VAL A 189 -1.79 -14.62 10.30
C VAL A 189 -1.90 -15.88 11.15
N ASN A 190 -2.16 -17.03 10.53
CA ASN A 190 -2.33 -18.29 11.25
C ASN A 190 -1.07 -18.70 12.00
N THR A 191 0.10 -18.45 11.41
CA THR A 191 1.39 -18.77 12.05
C THR A 191 1.65 -17.84 13.24
N ALA A 192 1.39 -16.54 13.11
CA ALA A 192 1.53 -15.60 14.22
C ALA A 192 0.56 -15.91 15.37
N GLU A 193 -0.71 -16.23 15.06
CA GLU A 193 -1.71 -16.63 16.05
C GLU A 193 -1.33 -17.93 16.78
N LYS A 194 -0.78 -18.91 16.05
CA LYS A 194 -0.31 -20.19 16.59
C LYS A 194 0.94 -20.05 17.46
N THR A 195 1.96 -19.35 16.96
CA THR A 195 3.30 -19.29 17.59
C THR A 195 3.41 -18.19 18.64
N ARG A 196 2.48 -17.23 18.63
CA ARG A 196 2.51 -16.03 19.47
C ARG A 196 3.80 -15.24 19.29
N LYS A 197 4.38 -15.27 18.09
CA LYS A 197 5.54 -14.47 17.72
C LYS A 197 5.10 -13.23 16.96
N HIS A 198 5.74 -12.11 17.27
CA HIS A 198 5.65 -10.92 16.43
C HIS A 198 6.08 -11.22 14.99
N CYS A 199 5.26 -10.76 14.05
CA CYS A 199 5.56 -10.69 12.63
C CYS A 199 5.16 -9.29 12.20
N ILE A 200 6.15 -8.46 11.89
CA ILE A 200 5.96 -7.06 11.47
C ILE A 200 6.43 -6.90 10.03
N MET A 201 5.61 -6.21 9.25
CA MET A 201 6.04 -5.66 7.96
C MET A 201 6.72 -4.31 8.20
N LEU A 202 7.91 -4.14 7.63
CA LEU A 202 8.77 -2.98 7.82
C LEU A 202 8.35 -1.80 6.92
N GLU A 203 7.15 -1.26 7.16
CA GLU A 203 6.65 -0.08 6.47
C GLU A 203 7.27 1.20 7.06
N ASN A 204 8.41 1.57 6.52
CA ASN A 204 9.19 2.74 6.93
C ASN A 204 8.47 4.07 6.71
N CYS A 205 7.56 4.18 5.73
CA CYS A 205 6.89 5.46 5.43
C CYS A 205 5.96 5.91 6.55
N CYS A 206 5.48 4.99 7.41
CA CYS A 206 4.75 5.33 8.63
C CYS A 206 5.57 6.20 9.60
N TYR A 207 6.91 6.15 9.50
CA TYR A 207 7.84 6.85 10.37
C TYR A 207 8.51 8.07 9.72
N ASP A 208 8.03 8.51 8.56
CA ASP A 208 8.47 9.77 7.99
C ASP A 208 8.05 10.95 8.89
N PHE A 209 8.92 11.94 9.03
CA PHE A 209 8.73 13.08 9.92
C PHE A 209 7.42 13.83 9.67
N TYR A 210 7.04 14.02 8.40
CA TYR A 210 5.80 14.73 8.08
C TYR A 210 4.58 13.84 8.36
N GLU A 211 4.63 12.58 7.96
CA GLU A 211 3.60 11.57 8.20
C GLU A 211 3.35 11.38 9.71
N MET A 212 4.40 11.30 10.54
CA MET A 212 4.32 11.20 12.00
C MET A 212 3.75 12.47 12.65
N THR A 213 4.18 13.64 12.19
CA THR A 213 3.66 14.94 12.66
C THR A 213 2.17 15.07 12.35
N THR A 214 1.78 14.68 11.13
CA THR A 214 0.39 14.78 10.69
C THR A 214 -0.52 13.70 11.26
N LEU A 215 0.01 12.52 11.56
CA LEU A 215 -0.65 11.52 12.40
C LEU A 215 -0.93 12.09 13.80
N ASN A 216 0.04 12.77 14.42
CA ASN A 216 -0.17 13.42 15.71
C ASN A 216 -1.25 14.52 15.65
N MET A 217 -1.25 15.34 14.59
CA MET A 217 -2.33 16.31 14.33
C MET A 217 -3.70 15.63 14.23
N ALA A 218 -3.80 14.53 13.47
CA ALA A 218 -5.03 13.76 13.32
C ALA A 218 -5.50 13.16 14.66
N GLN A 219 -4.60 12.55 15.43
CA GLN A 219 -4.90 11.97 16.75
C GLN A 219 -5.36 13.00 17.78
N GLN A 220 -4.90 14.25 17.65
CA GLN A 220 -5.36 15.38 18.48
C GLN A 220 -6.65 16.03 17.94
N GLY A 221 -7.23 15.49 16.87
CA GLY A 221 -8.50 15.94 16.30
C GLY A 221 -8.40 17.23 15.48
N LEU A 222 -7.19 17.66 15.08
CA LEU A 222 -6.97 18.90 14.34
C LEU A 222 -7.72 18.91 12.99
N LEU A 223 -7.81 17.76 12.34
CA LEU A 223 -8.53 17.58 11.06
C LEU A 223 -10.02 17.25 11.25
N GLY A 224 -10.49 17.10 12.49
CA GLY A 224 -11.80 16.54 12.81
C GLY A 224 -11.91 15.07 12.38
N GLU A 225 -13.10 14.65 11.93
CA GLU A 225 -13.29 13.32 11.35
C GLU A 225 -12.66 13.27 9.96
N ILE A 226 -11.64 12.42 9.77
CA ILE A 226 -11.06 12.16 8.44
C ILE A 226 -12.08 11.36 7.62
N VAL A 227 -12.45 11.86 6.44
CA VAL A 227 -13.46 11.28 5.54
C VAL A 227 -12.86 10.67 4.27
N HIS A 228 -11.70 11.15 3.85
CA HIS A 228 -10.97 10.68 2.67
C HIS A 228 -9.46 10.73 2.89
N ALA A 229 -8.74 9.77 2.33
CA ALA A 229 -7.28 9.77 2.33
C ALA A 229 -6.70 9.31 0.98
N GLU A 230 -5.51 9.80 0.64
CA GLU A 230 -4.80 9.44 -0.58
C GLU A 230 -3.36 9.02 -0.30
N GLY A 231 -2.96 7.91 -0.89
CA GLY A 231 -1.61 7.36 -0.86
C GLY A 231 -1.15 6.93 -2.25
N ALA A 232 0.15 6.78 -2.45
CA ALA A 232 0.69 6.24 -3.68
C ALA A 232 2.08 5.62 -3.51
N TYR A 233 2.48 4.82 -4.49
CA TYR A 233 3.87 4.58 -4.82
C TYR A 233 4.14 4.96 -6.27
N ILE A 234 4.53 6.21 -6.48
CA ILE A 234 4.93 6.74 -7.78
C ILE A 234 6.44 6.95 -7.76
N HIS A 235 7.17 6.11 -8.49
CA HIS A 235 8.62 6.10 -8.49
C HIS A 235 9.15 5.51 -9.80
N ASP A 236 9.84 6.29 -10.62
CA ASP A 236 10.42 5.78 -11.86
C ASP A 236 11.49 4.72 -11.59
N LEU A 237 11.13 3.45 -11.79
CA LEU A 237 12.00 2.30 -11.57
C LEU A 237 12.45 1.64 -12.89
N ARG A 238 12.16 2.23 -14.05
CA ARG A 238 12.51 1.63 -15.35
C ARG A 238 13.98 1.25 -15.45
N SER A 239 14.86 2.20 -15.12
CA SER A 239 16.31 1.95 -15.13
C SER A 239 16.73 0.83 -14.17
N LEU A 240 16.12 0.77 -12.99
CA LEU A 240 16.45 -0.23 -11.98
C LEU A 240 15.96 -1.64 -12.36
N ASN A 241 14.78 -1.74 -12.99
CA ASN A 241 14.22 -3.03 -13.41
C ASN A 241 15.09 -3.75 -14.46
N PHE A 242 15.83 -3.01 -15.31
CA PHE A 242 16.76 -3.59 -16.29
C PHE A 242 18.22 -3.59 -15.85
N LYS A 243 18.50 -3.25 -14.60
CA LYS A 243 19.87 -3.15 -14.11
C LYS A 243 20.43 -4.54 -13.81
N GLU A 244 21.65 -4.80 -14.26
CA GLU A 244 22.35 -6.06 -14.00
C GLU A 244 22.71 -6.22 -12.52
N LEU A 245 22.76 -7.46 -12.05
CA LEU A 245 23.24 -7.79 -10.73
C LEU A 245 24.73 -7.45 -10.60
N ASN A 246 25.07 -6.65 -9.60
CA ASN A 246 26.45 -6.40 -9.17
C ASN A 246 26.65 -6.96 -7.76
N ILE A 247 27.27 -8.14 -7.67
CA ILE A 247 27.50 -8.87 -6.42
C ILE A 247 28.54 -8.15 -5.53
N ALA A 248 29.52 -7.47 -6.12
CA ALA A 248 30.58 -6.78 -5.37
C ALA A 248 30.13 -5.45 -4.73
N ASP A 249 29.13 -4.77 -5.30
CA ASP A 249 28.60 -3.50 -4.79
C ASP A 249 27.06 -3.56 -4.65
N PRO A 250 26.53 -3.81 -3.45
CA PRO A 250 25.08 -3.88 -3.23
C PRO A 250 24.37 -2.56 -3.51
N GLY A 251 25.02 -1.42 -3.22
CA GLY A 251 24.45 -0.10 -3.44
C GLY A 251 24.31 0.25 -4.93
N ARG A 252 25.09 -0.42 -5.79
CA ARG A 252 25.01 -0.26 -7.26
C ARG A 252 24.50 -1.50 -7.96
N SER A 253 23.87 -2.43 -7.25
CA SER A 253 23.27 -3.62 -7.84
C SER A 253 21.92 -3.33 -8.53
N GLY A 254 21.52 -4.21 -9.44
CA GLY A 254 20.13 -4.46 -9.80
C GLY A 254 19.54 -5.64 -9.02
N TYR A 255 18.36 -6.08 -9.42
CA TYR A 255 17.65 -7.20 -8.78
C TYR A 255 18.27 -8.55 -9.17
N ASN A 256 18.48 -9.43 -8.19
CA ASN A 256 18.94 -10.80 -8.46
C ASN A 256 17.98 -11.49 -9.43
N ASP A 257 18.50 -12.00 -10.55
CA ASP A 257 17.70 -12.65 -11.60
C ASP A 257 16.49 -11.81 -12.06
N TYR A 258 16.63 -10.47 -12.02
CA TYR A 258 15.60 -9.52 -12.43
C TYR A 258 14.21 -9.76 -11.81
N TRP A 259 14.16 -10.29 -10.58
CA TRP A 259 12.91 -10.77 -9.97
C TRP A 259 11.77 -9.72 -10.03
N ARG A 260 12.07 -8.43 -9.89
CA ARG A 260 11.06 -7.36 -9.95
C ARG A 260 10.58 -7.08 -11.37
N LEU A 261 11.44 -7.18 -12.38
CA LEU A 261 11.04 -7.08 -13.78
C LEU A 261 10.10 -8.23 -14.15
N LYS A 262 10.39 -9.44 -13.68
CA LYS A 262 9.52 -10.62 -13.86
C LYS A 262 8.13 -10.42 -13.24
N MET A 263 8.03 -9.69 -12.12
CA MET A 263 6.72 -9.30 -11.58
C MET A 263 5.94 -8.38 -12.54
N ASN A 264 6.63 -7.46 -13.25
CA ASN A 264 5.98 -6.62 -14.27
C ASN A 264 5.53 -7.43 -15.49
N GLU A 265 6.23 -8.51 -15.80
CA GLU A 265 5.89 -9.43 -16.90
C GLU A 265 4.64 -10.24 -16.57
N GLN A 266 4.50 -10.66 -15.31
CA GLN A 266 3.54 -11.68 -14.90
C GLN A 266 2.26 -11.11 -14.27
N HIS A 267 2.33 -9.94 -13.65
CA HIS A 267 1.25 -9.42 -12.81
C HIS A 267 0.82 -8.01 -13.23
N THR A 268 -0.44 -7.68 -12.95
CA THR A 268 -1.00 -6.33 -13.09
C THR A 268 -1.60 -5.84 -11.77
N GLY A 269 -2.15 -4.62 -11.75
CA GLY A 269 -2.70 -4.02 -10.54
C GLY A 269 -1.65 -3.27 -9.71
N ASN A 270 -1.68 -3.44 -8.39
CA ASN A 270 -0.82 -2.77 -7.44
C ASN A 270 -0.20 -3.77 -6.43
N TYR A 271 0.93 -4.35 -6.82
CA TYR A 271 1.73 -5.23 -5.97
C TYR A 271 2.64 -4.49 -4.96
N TYR A 272 2.61 -3.15 -4.92
CA TYR A 272 3.45 -2.35 -4.02
C TYR A 272 2.66 -1.25 -3.28
N PRO A 273 1.58 -1.62 -2.57
CA PRO A 273 0.60 -0.67 -2.05
C PRO A 273 1.05 0.04 -0.75
N THR A 274 2.01 -0.54 -0.04
CA THR A 274 2.20 -0.33 1.40
C THR A 274 2.69 1.08 1.73
N HIS A 275 3.64 1.63 0.97
CA HIS A 275 4.25 2.94 1.26
C HIS A 275 3.26 4.10 1.25
N GLY A 276 2.25 4.03 0.39
CA GLY A 276 1.16 5.01 0.34
C GLY A 276 0.03 4.67 1.32
N LEU A 277 -0.25 3.38 1.53
CA LEU A 277 -1.38 2.92 2.33
C LEU A 277 -1.11 2.94 3.84
N GLY A 278 0.08 2.58 4.30
CA GLY A 278 0.41 2.45 5.72
C GLY A 278 0.16 3.73 6.53
N PRO A 279 0.72 4.90 6.16
CA PRO A 279 0.50 6.15 6.87
C PRO A 279 -0.98 6.55 6.94
N VAL A 280 -1.70 6.42 5.82
CA VAL A 280 -3.14 6.77 5.79
C VAL A 280 -3.99 5.75 6.55
N ALA A 281 -3.60 4.47 6.57
CA ALA A 281 -4.24 3.43 7.35
C ALA A 281 -4.15 3.72 8.85
N GLN A 282 -2.98 4.15 9.33
CA GLN A 282 -2.80 4.57 10.72
C GLN A 282 -3.65 5.80 11.06
N ALA A 283 -3.66 6.83 10.21
CA ALA A 283 -4.48 8.02 10.41
C ALA A 283 -5.99 7.72 10.43
N LEU A 284 -6.42 6.71 9.68
CA LEU A 284 -7.82 6.24 9.64
C LEU A 284 -8.16 5.24 10.76
N ASN A 285 -7.18 4.83 11.57
CA ASN A 285 -7.32 3.82 12.62
C ASN A 285 -7.74 2.44 12.08
N LEU A 286 -7.27 2.07 10.88
CA LEU A 286 -7.52 0.75 10.32
C LEU A 286 -6.91 -0.34 11.23
N GLY A 287 -7.66 -1.41 11.47
CA GLY A 287 -7.32 -2.47 12.41
C GLY A 287 -7.51 -2.10 13.89
N ARG A 288 -7.85 -0.83 14.21
CA ARG A 288 -8.19 -0.34 15.57
C ARG A 288 -9.46 0.51 15.54
N GLY A 289 -10.56 -0.10 15.12
CA GLY A 289 -11.88 0.52 15.14
C GLY A 289 -12.40 1.00 13.79
N ASP A 290 -11.65 0.83 12.71
CA ASP A 290 -12.18 0.77 11.34
C ASP A 290 -11.44 -0.34 10.58
N ARG A 291 -11.91 -0.70 9.39
CA ARG A 291 -11.25 -1.66 8.50
C ARG A 291 -11.58 -1.33 7.05
N MET A 292 -10.76 -1.81 6.13
CA MET A 292 -11.12 -1.81 4.72
C MET A 292 -12.24 -2.84 4.49
N ASP A 293 -13.22 -2.49 3.64
CA ASP A 293 -14.40 -3.31 3.38
C ASP A 293 -14.34 -3.92 1.97
N TYR A 294 -14.26 -3.08 0.94
CA TYR A 294 -14.06 -3.52 -0.44
C TYR A 294 -13.24 -2.48 -1.22
N LEU A 295 -12.65 -2.92 -2.33
CA LEU A 295 -11.95 -2.07 -3.28
C LEU A 295 -12.49 -2.20 -4.70
N VAL A 296 -12.20 -1.20 -5.52
CA VAL A 296 -12.26 -1.23 -6.98
C VAL A 296 -10.93 -0.72 -7.51
N SER A 297 -10.34 -1.42 -8.45
CA SER A 297 -9.03 -1.10 -9.03
C SER A 297 -9.09 -1.08 -10.55
N LEU A 298 -8.42 -0.09 -11.13
CA LEU A 298 -8.29 0.11 -12.56
C LEU A 298 -6.81 0.37 -12.89
N SER A 299 -6.32 -0.31 -13.91
CA SER A 299 -5.01 -0.06 -14.51
C SER A 299 -5.19 0.55 -15.89
N SER A 300 -4.28 1.44 -16.29
CA SER A 300 -4.06 1.69 -17.71
C SER A 300 -3.55 0.42 -18.39
N ASP A 301 -3.55 0.38 -19.72
CA ASP A 301 -2.73 -0.58 -20.45
C ASP A 301 -1.23 -0.29 -20.21
N GLN A 302 -0.41 -1.19 -20.74
CA GLN A 302 1.04 -1.09 -20.63
C GLN A 302 1.63 -0.39 -21.85
N PHE A 303 2.46 0.65 -21.61
CA PHE A 303 3.14 1.39 -22.66
C PHE A 303 4.60 1.72 -22.29
N GLY A 304 4.82 2.17 -21.07
CA GLY A 304 6.04 2.82 -20.61
C GLY A 304 7.24 1.88 -20.52
N MET A 305 7.06 0.66 -20.00
CA MET A 305 8.18 -0.29 -19.90
C MET A 305 8.63 -0.78 -21.28
N THR A 306 7.68 -1.03 -22.19
CA THR A 306 7.96 -1.46 -23.56
C THR A 306 8.65 -0.35 -24.36
N ALA A 307 8.15 0.88 -24.25
CA ALA A 307 8.79 2.04 -24.88
C ALA A 307 10.22 2.23 -24.37
N TYR A 308 10.45 2.14 -23.06
CA TYR A 308 11.77 2.24 -22.47
C TYR A 308 12.71 1.11 -22.95
N ALA A 309 12.23 -0.13 -23.00
CA ALA A 309 13.02 -1.26 -23.47
C ALA A 309 13.45 -1.10 -24.95
N LYS A 310 12.52 -0.64 -25.82
CA LYS A 310 12.81 -0.35 -27.23
C LYS A 310 13.86 0.74 -27.39
N GLU A 311 13.71 1.85 -26.66
CA GLU A 311 14.67 2.95 -26.69
C GLU A 311 16.06 2.52 -26.19
N LYS A 312 16.10 1.74 -25.11
CA LYS A 312 17.33 1.39 -24.42
C LYS A 312 18.10 0.24 -25.07
N PHE A 313 17.40 -0.78 -25.55
CA PHE A 313 17.99 -2.05 -26.01
C PHE A 313 17.74 -2.34 -27.50
N GLY A 314 16.97 -1.50 -28.18
CA GLY A 314 16.59 -1.67 -29.58
C GLY A 314 15.30 -2.49 -29.75
N GLU A 315 14.57 -2.22 -30.83
CA GLU A 315 13.26 -2.81 -31.12
C GLU A 315 13.28 -4.34 -31.23
N ASP A 316 14.43 -4.89 -31.64
CA ASP A 316 14.60 -6.32 -31.84
C ASP A 316 15.07 -7.09 -30.60
N SER A 317 15.35 -6.41 -29.48
CA SER A 317 15.79 -7.06 -28.25
C SER A 317 14.71 -7.91 -27.60
N ASP A 318 15.11 -8.94 -26.85
CA ASP A 318 14.18 -9.77 -26.08
C ASP A 318 13.38 -8.91 -25.07
N TYR A 319 14.02 -7.92 -24.45
CA TYR A 319 13.36 -6.96 -23.56
C TYR A 319 12.26 -6.13 -24.23
N ALA A 320 12.46 -5.76 -25.50
CA ALA A 320 11.48 -4.99 -26.28
C ALA A 320 10.34 -5.85 -26.82
N LYS A 321 10.59 -7.15 -27.05
CA LYS A 321 9.61 -8.15 -27.51
C LYS A 321 8.83 -8.78 -26.36
N GLN A 322 9.32 -8.66 -25.13
CA GLN A 322 8.65 -9.12 -23.93
C GLN A 322 7.30 -8.42 -23.75
N THR A 323 6.27 -9.18 -23.37
CA THR A 323 4.99 -8.63 -22.93
C THR A 323 5.06 -8.35 -21.44
N TYR A 324 4.66 -7.14 -21.05
CA TYR A 324 4.55 -6.74 -19.65
C TYR A 324 3.07 -6.60 -19.29
N ALA A 325 2.61 -7.37 -18.31
CA ALA A 325 1.23 -7.34 -17.83
C ALA A 325 0.91 -6.10 -16.99
N LEU A 326 1.92 -5.52 -16.33
CA LEU A 326 1.74 -4.36 -15.48
C LEU A 326 1.37 -3.11 -16.29
N GLY A 327 0.17 -2.59 -16.06
CA GLY A 327 -0.24 -1.29 -16.55
C GLY A 327 0.60 -0.16 -15.97
N ASP A 328 0.83 0.91 -16.74
CA ASP A 328 1.71 2.00 -16.32
C ASP A 328 1.22 2.74 -15.06
N MET A 329 -0.09 2.91 -14.94
CA MET A 329 -0.74 3.52 -13.78
C MET A 329 -1.87 2.64 -13.29
N ASN A 330 -1.82 2.26 -12.02
CA ASN A 330 -2.96 1.70 -11.30
C ASN A 330 -3.55 2.74 -10.33
N THR A 331 -4.86 2.84 -10.28
CA THR A 331 -5.60 3.60 -9.27
C THR A 331 -6.65 2.71 -8.62
N THR A 332 -6.58 2.61 -7.30
CA THR A 332 -7.47 1.78 -6.47
C THR A 332 -8.26 2.66 -5.51
N LEU A 333 -9.57 2.51 -5.50
CA LEU A 333 -10.48 3.14 -4.55
C LEU A 333 -10.96 2.11 -3.54
N ILE A 334 -10.93 2.45 -2.26
CA ILE A 334 -11.27 1.56 -1.15
C ILE A 334 -12.37 2.22 -0.31
N LYS A 335 -13.38 1.44 0.06
CA LYS A 335 -14.40 1.82 1.04
C LYS A 335 -14.04 1.19 2.39
N THR A 336 -14.15 1.96 3.48
CA THR A 336 -14.00 1.41 4.84
C THR A 336 -15.35 0.98 5.43
N ALA A 337 -15.34 0.15 6.47
CA ALA A 337 -16.54 -0.29 7.17
C ALA A 337 -17.31 0.88 7.82
N LYS A 338 -16.61 1.96 8.19
CA LYS A 338 -17.24 3.22 8.66
C LYS A 338 -17.60 4.20 7.53
N GLY A 339 -17.51 3.77 6.28
CA GLY A 339 -17.95 4.55 5.12
C GLY A 339 -16.97 5.60 4.63
N LYS A 340 -15.72 5.61 5.11
CA LYS A 340 -14.66 6.49 4.60
C LYS A 340 -14.11 5.96 3.27
N SER A 341 -13.35 6.79 2.57
CA SER A 341 -12.75 6.41 1.29
C SER A 341 -11.24 6.58 1.27
N ILE A 342 -10.55 5.72 0.52
CA ILE A 342 -9.10 5.78 0.33
C ILE A 342 -8.81 5.65 -1.16
N MET A 343 -7.89 6.46 -1.68
CA MET A 343 -7.30 6.27 -3.02
C MET A 343 -5.84 5.83 -2.88
N ILE A 344 -5.46 4.72 -3.50
CA ILE A 344 -4.08 4.24 -3.58
C ILE A 344 -3.65 4.13 -5.04
N GLN A 345 -2.53 4.76 -5.40
CA GLN A 345 -1.97 4.69 -6.76
C GLN A 345 -0.64 3.94 -6.83
N HIS A 346 -0.36 3.31 -7.96
CA HIS A 346 0.92 2.65 -8.25
C HIS A 346 1.39 2.97 -9.66
N ASP A 347 2.61 3.47 -9.79
CA ASP A 347 3.23 3.85 -11.06
C ASP A 347 4.75 3.76 -10.93
N VAL A 348 5.33 2.76 -11.61
CA VAL A 348 6.77 2.52 -11.60
C VAL A 348 7.40 2.57 -13.00
N THR A 349 6.61 3.00 -13.99
CA THR A 349 7.00 3.01 -15.40
C THR A 349 6.95 4.41 -16.03
N SER A 350 6.21 5.36 -15.47
CA SER A 350 6.13 6.70 -16.05
C SER A 350 7.35 7.56 -15.67
N PRO A 351 7.94 8.33 -16.60
CA PRO A 351 9.02 9.30 -16.30
C PRO A 351 8.49 10.49 -15.50
N ARG A 352 8.47 10.41 -14.18
CA ARG A 352 7.92 11.48 -13.32
C ARG A 352 8.59 11.59 -11.96
N PRO A 353 8.46 12.74 -11.27
CA PRO A 353 8.99 12.91 -9.93
C PRO A 353 8.39 11.90 -8.93
N TYR A 354 9.22 11.49 -7.98
CA TYR A 354 8.81 10.65 -6.86
C TYR A 354 7.64 11.26 -6.09
N ASN A 355 6.61 10.47 -5.78
CA ASN A 355 5.42 10.94 -5.09
C ASN A 355 4.73 9.78 -4.34
N ARG A 356 4.54 9.92 -3.02
CA ARG A 356 3.73 8.98 -2.22
C ARG A 356 2.32 9.47 -1.89
N LYS A 357 1.94 10.62 -2.43
CA LYS A 357 0.79 11.44 -2.02
C LYS A 357 0.84 11.80 -0.54
N HIS A 358 0.21 11.01 0.32
CA HIS A 358 -0.12 11.37 1.69
C HIS A 358 -0.98 12.63 1.75
N ALA A 359 -2.26 12.47 1.46
CA ALA A 359 -3.27 13.49 1.70
C ALA A 359 -4.32 12.97 2.68
N LEU A 360 -4.72 13.79 3.65
CA LEU A 360 -5.81 13.50 4.57
C LEU A 360 -6.84 14.63 4.49
N SER A 361 -8.07 14.29 4.14
CA SER A 361 -9.20 15.21 4.11
C SER A 361 -10.12 14.91 5.29
N GLY A 362 -10.27 15.88 6.18
CA GLY A 362 -11.17 15.79 7.31
C GLY A 362 -12.18 16.94 7.37
N THR A 363 -13.18 16.78 8.23
CA THR A 363 -14.27 17.76 8.44
C THR A 363 -13.84 19.14 8.92
N LYS A 364 -12.59 19.31 9.37
CA LYS A 364 -12.05 20.59 9.87
C LYS A 364 -10.71 20.99 9.24
N GLY A 365 -10.20 20.20 8.30
CA GLY A 365 -8.90 20.48 7.73
C GLY A 365 -8.48 19.48 6.68
N TYR A 366 -7.47 19.88 5.93
CA TYR A 366 -6.84 19.12 4.87
C TYR A 366 -5.32 19.25 5.00
N ILE A 367 -4.63 18.16 4.74
CA ILE A 367 -3.17 18.16 4.61
C ILE A 367 -2.76 17.39 3.37
N GLU A 368 -1.60 17.75 2.83
CA GLU A 368 -0.92 16.92 1.84
C GLU A 368 0.60 17.05 1.97
N LYS A 369 1.34 16.05 1.52
CA LYS A 369 2.81 16.11 1.47
C LYS A 369 3.36 16.31 0.07
N TYR A 370 2.87 15.54 -0.90
CA TYR A 370 3.41 15.54 -2.26
C TYR A 370 2.41 16.12 -3.26
N PRO A 371 2.84 17.00 -4.18
CA PRO A 371 4.23 17.33 -4.51
C PRO A 371 4.87 18.39 -3.61
N ARG A 372 4.08 19.11 -2.80
CA ARG A 372 4.58 20.09 -1.82
C ARG A 372 3.74 20.00 -0.56
N PRO A 373 4.37 20.05 0.63
CA PRO A 373 3.62 19.91 1.85
C PRO A 373 2.73 21.14 2.09
N GLY A 374 1.51 20.90 2.54
CA GLY A 374 0.49 21.91 2.75
C GLY A 374 -0.45 21.53 3.87
N ILE A 375 -0.93 22.53 4.61
CA ILE A 375 -1.93 22.37 5.67
C ILE A 375 -2.98 23.45 5.45
N ALA A 376 -4.25 23.08 5.42
CA ALA A 376 -5.40 23.98 5.40
C ALA A 376 -6.32 23.61 6.59
N LEU A 377 -6.71 24.59 7.39
CA LEU A 377 -7.53 24.36 8.59
C LEU A 377 -8.73 25.31 8.59
N ASP A 378 -9.87 24.77 8.98
CA ASP A 378 -11.04 25.61 9.29
C ASP A 378 -10.81 26.37 10.60
N PRO A 379 -11.22 27.64 10.66
CA PRO A 379 -11.16 28.41 11.89
C PRO A 379 -12.12 27.83 12.93
N SER A 380 -11.60 27.58 14.13
CA SER A 380 -12.38 27.35 15.33
C SER A 380 -11.98 28.39 16.37
N GLU A 381 -12.82 28.64 17.39
CA GLU A 381 -12.51 29.61 18.45
C GLU A 381 -11.11 29.37 19.07
N ALA A 382 -10.76 28.10 19.33
CA ALA A 382 -9.46 27.73 19.88
C ALA A 382 -8.30 27.96 18.90
N LEU A 383 -8.49 27.67 17.61
CA LEU A 383 -7.43 27.87 16.61
C LEU A 383 -7.28 29.35 16.24
N SER A 384 -8.37 30.10 16.13
CA SER A 384 -8.38 31.54 15.84
C SER A 384 -7.80 32.37 16.99
N ALA A 385 -7.80 31.84 18.23
CA ALA A 385 -7.08 32.46 19.34
C ALA A 385 -5.55 32.28 19.24
N LYS A 386 -5.07 31.30 18.46
CA LYS A 386 -3.65 30.99 18.29
C LYS A 386 -3.06 31.47 16.97
N TYR A 387 -3.85 31.41 15.89
CA TYR A 387 -3.38 31.66 14.54
C TYR A 387 -4.32 32.61 13.79
N ASP A 388 -3.74 33.68 13.24
CA ASP A 388 -4.48 34.67 12.48
C ASP A 388 -4.82 34.18 11.07
N ASN A 389 -5.99 34.61 10.56
CA ASN A 389 -6.41 34.43 9.16
C ASN A 389 -6.42 32.97 8.67
N LEU A 390 -6.86 32.04 9.52
CA LEU A 390 -7.14 30.67 9.10
C LEU A 390 -8.37 30.61 8.16
N GLY A 391 -8.31 29.69 7.20
CA GLY A 391 -9.42 29.35 6.31
C GLY A 391 -9.04 28.19 5.39
N ALA A 392 -9.94 27.24 5.20
CA ALA A 392 -9.67 26.06 4.38
C ALA A 392 -9.63 26.31 2.86
N HIS A 393 -9.84 27.56 2.41
CA HIS A 393 -9.75 27.93 0.99
C HIS A 393 -8.32 27.91 0.43
N SER A 394 -7.30 27.96 1.28
CA SER A 394 -5.89 27.96 0.87
C SER A 394 -5.03 27.33 1.95
N PHE A 395 -3.82 26.88 1.60
CA PHE A 395 -2.85 26.50 2.62
C PHE A 395 -2.52 27.68 3.53
N VAL A 396 -2.27 27.37 4.79
CA VAL A 396 -1.81 28.33 5.77
C VAL A 396 -0.49 28.95 5.32
N LYS A 397 -0.23 30.19 5.75
CA LYS A 397 1.03 30.87 5.47
C LYS A 397 2.21 30.09 6.07
N LYS A 398 3.40 30.29 5.50
CA LYS A 398 4.62 29.57 5.89
C LYS A 398 4.89 29.66 7.40
N GLU A 399 4.67 30.82 8.00
CA GLU A 399 4.93 31.04 9.42
C GLU A 399 4.02 30.18 10.31
N ILE A 400 2.75 30.04 9.93
CA ILE A 400 1.79 29.18 10.62
C ILE A 400 2.12 27.70 10.34
N TYR A 401 2.45 27.37 9.10
CA TYR A 401 2.89 26.02 8.72
C TYR A 401 4.08 25.56 9.57
N ASP A 402 5.15 26.36 9.62
CA ASP A 402 6.36 26.03 10.40
C ASP A 402 6.02 25.87 11.89
N THR A 403 5.16 26.75 12.43
CA THR A 403 4.68 26.67 13.82
C THR A 403 3.92 25.37 14.07
N LEU A 404 3.00 24.99 13.18
CA LEU A 404 2.23 23.75 13.29
C LEU A 404 3.13 22.51 13.22
N ILE A 405 4.11 22.50 12.32
CA ILE A 405 5.06 21.39 12.21
C ILE A 405 5.87 21.23 13.51
N THR A 406 6.31 22.31 14.13
CA THR A 406 7.03 22.25 15.42
C THR A 406 6.12 21.88 16.60
N GLU A 407 4.93 22.49 16.71
CA GLU A 407 4.00 22.24 17.82
C GLU A 407 3.53 20.78 17.84
N TYR A 408 3.20 20.23 16.67
CA TYR A 408 2.68 18.88 16.52
C TYR A 408 3.74 17.84 16.17
N GLU A 409 5.03 18.18 16.21
CA GLU A 409 6.09 17.21 16.01
C GLU A 409 5.90 16.02 16.99
N HIS A 410 5.94 14.80 16.43
CA HIS A 410 5.57 13.59 17.15
C HIS A 410 6.57 13.29 18.29
N PRO A 411 6.15 12.78 19.46
CA PRO A 411 7.07 12.48 20.57
C PRO A 411 8.27 11.60 20.17
N ILE A 412 8.04 10.53 19.40
CA ILE A 412 9.12 9.68 18.87
C ILE A 412 10.11 10.48 18.02
N THR A 413 9.64 11.37 17.13
CA THR A 413 10.55 12.16 16.29
C THR A 413 11.31 13.21 17.12
N LYS A 414 10.70 13.76 18.18
CA LYS A 414 11.42 14.62 19.15
C LYS A 414 12.54 13.89 19.86
N GLU A 415 12.31 12.63 20.22
CA GLU A 415 13.25 11.80 20.98
C GLU A 415 14.45 11.35 20.15
N VAL A 416 14.20 10.75 18.98
CA VAL A 416 15.24 10.08 18.18
C VAL A 416 15.51 10.73 16.82
N GLY A 417 14.74 11.75 16.44
CA GLY A 417 14.74 12.33 15.09
C GLY A 417 16.09 12.91 14.64
N GLU A 418 16.83 13.57 15.51
CA GLU A 418 18.15 14.11 15.16
C GLU A 418 19.18 13.00 14.92
N LEU A 419 19.15 11.94 15.74
CA LEU A 419 19.96 10.75 15.50
C LEU A 419 19.54 10.06 14.21
N ALA A 420 18.25 9.94 13.96
CA ALA A 420 17.70 9.34 12.75
C ALA A 420 18.14 10.07 11.47
N LYS A 421 18.13 11.41 11.46
CA LYS A 421 18.63 12.22 10.33
C LYS A 421 20.13 11.98 10.10
N LYS A 422 20.92 11.83 11.17
CA LYS A 422 22.36 11.59 11.10
C LYS A 422 22.70 10.19 10.58
N VAL A 423 21.99 9.16 11.06
CA VAL A 423 22.17 7.76 10.62
C VAL A 423 21.64 7.57 9.20
N GLY A 424 20.51 8.20 8.87
CA GLY A 424 19.92 8.19 7.54
C GLY A 424 18.99 7.01 7.27
N GLY A 425 18.87 6.65 5.98
CA GLY A 425 17.82 5.76 5.47
C GLY A 425 16.54 6.53 5.16
N HIS A 426 16.38 6.90 3.88
CA HIS A 426 15.28 7.73 3.38
C HIS A 426 15.02 9.00 4.22
N GLY A 427 16.09 9.70 4.63
CA GLY A 427 15.99 10.90 5.46
C GLY A 427 15.85 10.67 6.97
N GLY A 428 15.84 9.41 7.42
CA GLY A 428 15.85 8.99 8.83
C GLY A 428 14.67 8.11 9.23
N MET A 429 13.62 8.00 8.41
CA MET A 429 12.44 7.20 8.72
C MET A 429 12.77 5.70 8.93
N ASP A 430 13.75 5.19 8.18
CA ASP A 430 14.19 3.80 8.33
C ASP A 430 14.76 3.54 9.73
N PHE A 431 15.54 4.49 10.25
CA PHE A 431 16.14 4.35 11.58
C PHE A 431 15.09 4.46 12.68
N ILE A 432 14.10 5.35 12.54
CA ILE A 432 13.00 5.47 13.51
C ILE A 432 12.20 4.17 13.58
N MET A 433 11.91 3.55 12.43
CA MET A 433 11.23 2.26 12.36
C MET A 433 12.01 1.17 13.10
N ASP A 434 13.31 1.03 12.80
CA ASP A 434 14.16 0.01 13.43
C ASP A 434 14.30 0.28 14.95
N TYR A 435 14.48 1.55 15.33
CA TYR A 435 14.48 1.99 16.73
C TYR A 435 13.20 1.58 17.46
N ARG A 436 12.04 1.82 16.84
CA ARG A 436 10.74 1.50 17.45
C ARG A 436 10.50 0.01 17.59
N LEU A 437 10.91 -0.79 16.61
CA LEU A 437 10.88 -2.24 16.71
C LEU A 437 11.70 -2.72 17.93
N ILE A 438 12.95 -2.27 18.03
CA ILE A 438 13.84 -2.67 19.13
C ILE A 438 13.34 -2.15 20.47
N TYR A 439 12.89 -0.89 20.55
CA TYR A 439 12.31 -0.30 21.75
C TYR A 439 11.13 -1.13 22.28
N CYS A 440 10.22 -1.56 21.40
CA CYS A 440 9.06 -2.35 21.82
C CYS A 440 9.45 -3.74 22.31
N LEU A 441 10.36 -4.43 21.62
CA LEU A 441 10.86 -5.75 22.03
C LEU A 441 11.63 -5.67 23.36
N HIS A 442 12.46 -4.65 23.53
CA HIS A 442 13.21 -4.42 24.76
C HIS A 442 12.26 -4.23 25.96
N ASN A 443 11.19 -3.45 25.76
CA ASN A 443 10.25 -3.13 26.81
C ASN A 443 9.06 -4.10 26.94
N GLY A 444 8.98 -5.14 26.10
CA GLY A 444 7.86 -6.09 26.11
C GLY A 444 6.51 -5.45 25.75
N LEU A 445 6.54 -4.45 24.87
CA LEU A 445 5.38 -3.69 24.42
C LEU A 445 4.78 -4.28 23.13
N PRO A 446 3.50 -4.01 22.84
CA PRO A 446 2.98 -4.24 21.51
C PRO A 446 3.76 -3.45 20.46
N LEU A 447 3.97 -4.06 19.28
CA LEU A 447 4.56 -3.36 18.15
C LEU A 447 3.57 -2.35 17.57
N ASP A 448 4.10 -1.27 17.01
CA ASP A 448 3.31 -0.23 16.34
C ASP A 448 2.50 -0.83 15.18
N MET A 449 3.11 -1.76 14.44
CA MET A 449 2.46 -2.54 13.38
C MET A 449 2.54 -4.03 13.72
N ASN A 450 1.42 -4.74 13.59
CA ASN A 450 1.33 -6.17 13.82
C ASN A 450 1.10 -6.93 12.50
N VAL A 451 0.96 -8.26 12.59
CA VAL A 451 0.79 -9.11 11.39
C VAL A 451 -0.44 -8.73 10.57
N TYR A 452 -1.53 -8.30 11.23
CA TYR A 452 -2.76 -7.89 10.55
C TYR A 452 -2.54 -6.63 9.72
N ASP A 453 -1.76 -5.66 10.19
CA ASP A 453 -1.40 -4.48 9.41
C ASP A 453 -0.64 -4.86 8.14
N GLY A 454 0.37 -5.73 8.30
CA GLY A 454 1.18 -6.19 7.19
C GLY A 454 0.33 -6.84 6.09
N VAL A 455 -0.57 -7.75 6.47
CA VAL A 455 -1.41 -8.48 5.51
C VAL A 455 -2.59 -7.65 4.99
N ASP A 456 -3.22 -6.80 5.81
CA ASP A 456 -4.27 -5.89 5.38
C ASP A 456 -3.75 -4.99 4.26
N TRP A 457 -2.52 -4.50 4.35
CA TRP A 457 -1.96 -3.61 3.34
C TRP A 457 -1.43 -4.38 2.14
N SER A 458 -0.76 -5.51 2.37
CA SER A 458 -0.15 -6.31 1.31
C SER A 458 -1.15 -7.07 0.46
N CYS A 459 -2.35 -7.38 0.99
CA CYS A 459 -3.40 -8.11 0.26
C CYS A 459 -3.86 -7.39 -1.01
N LEU A 460 -3.69 -6.07 -1.09
CA LEU A 460 -3.97 -5.29 -2.30
C LEU A 460 -3.22 -5.81 -3.52
N SER A 461 -2.06 -6.47 -3.33
CA SER A 461 -1.28 -7.08 -4.42
C SER A 461 -2.13 -7.99 -5.30
N GLU A 462 -2.86 -8.93 -4.69
CA GLU A 462 -3.74 -9.85 -5.43
C GLU A 462 -5.13 -9.26 -5.67
N LEU A 463 -5.71 -8.56 -4.69
CA LEU A 463 -7.09 -8.06 -4.81
C LEU A 463 -7.26 -7.03 -5.94
N THR A 464 -6.24 -6.19 -6.15
CA THR A 464 -6.25 -5.22 -7.25
C THR A 464 -6.12 -5.90 -8.60
N GLU A 465 -5.30 -6.95 -8.70
CA GLU A 465 -5.19 -7.79 -9.90
C GLU A 465 -6.52 -8.48 -10.22
N ILE A 466 -7.19 -9.07 -9.22
CA ILE A 466 -8.54 -9.66 -9.38
C ILE A 466 -9.51 -8.62 -9.91
N SER A 467 -9.56 -7.43 -9.30
CA SER A 467 -10.44 -6.35 -9.76
C SER A 467 -10.15 -5.98 -11.22
N VAL A 468 -8.89 -5.68 -11.56
CA VAL A 468 -8.48 -5.24 -12.91
C VAL A 468 -8.81 -6.28 -13.96
N THR A 469 -8.48 -7.55 -13.71
CA THR A 469 -8.70 -8.66 -14.66
C THR A 469 -10.17 -9.04 -14.84
N HIS A 470 -11.05 -8.57 -13.94
CA HIS A 470 -12.49 -8.78 -14.01
C HIS A 470 -13.25 -7.49 -14.38
N ASN A 471 -12.65 -6.62 -15.20
CA ASN A 471 -13.24 -5.35 -15.65
C ASN A 471 -13.52 -4.34 -14.52
N SER A 472 -12.60 -4.25 -13.56
CA SER A 472 -12.69 -3.33 -12.42
C SER A 472 -13.97 -3.50 -11.59
N VAL A 473 -14.39 -4.75 -11.38
CA VAL A 473 -15.47 -5.08 -10.45
C VAL A 473 -15.02 -4.90 -8.99
N PRO A 474 -15.95 -4.58 -8.07
CA PRO A 474 -15.61 -4.53 -6.65
C PRO A 474 -15.10 -5.88 -6.13
N VAL A 475 -14.12 -5.85 -5.23
CA VAL A 475 -13.56 -7.03 -4.54
C VAL A 475 -13.58 -6.76 -3.04
N ALA A 476 -14.20 -7.66 -2.27
CA ALA A 476 -14.21 -7.57 -0.82
C ALA A 476 -12.82 -7.82 -0.24
N ILE A 477 -12.44 -7.02 0.75
CA ILE A 477 -11.17 -7.17 1.46
C ILE A 477 -11.40 -8.10 2.66
N PRO A 478 -10.67 -9.22 2.76
CA PRO A 478 -10.83 -10.16 3.87
C PRO A 478 -10.59 -9.51 5.23
N ASP A 479 -11.35 -9.95 6.23
CA ASP A 479 -11.09 -9.58 7.62
C ASP A 479 -10.05 -10.51 8.23
N PHE A 480 -8.77 -10.18 8.08
CA PHE A 480 -7.68 -11.00 8.60
C PHE A 480 -7.71 -11.13 10.13
N THR A 481 -8.36 -10.21 10.83
CA THR A 481 -8.54 -10.27 12.29
C THR A 481 -9.69 -11.17 12.73
N ARG A 482 -10.57 -11.57 11.80
CA ARG A 482 -11.81 -12.32 12.02
C ARG A 482 -12.74 -11.63 13.02
N GLY A 483 -12.96 -10.33 12.82
CA GLY A 483 -13.82 -9.49 13.65
C GLY A 483 -13.12 -8.82 14.84
N SER A 484 -11.85 -9.14 15.10
CA SER A 484 -11.11 -8.58 16.22
C SER A 484 -10.63 -7.13 15.99
N TRP A 485 -10.63 -6.60 14.76
CA TRP A 485 -10.20 -5.23 14.38
C TRP A 485 -10.87 -4.11 15.20
N ASN A 486 -12.04 -4.39 15.80
CA ASN A 486 -12.78 -3.43 16.59
C ASN A 486 -12.51 -3.52 18.12
N LYS A 487 -11.65 -4.43 18.56
CA LYS A 487 -11.31 -4.60 19.99
C LYS A 487 -10.56 -3.42 20.58
N VAL A 488 -9.73 -2.76 19.77
CA VAL A 488 -8.99 -1.54 20.14
C VAL A 488 -9.60 -0.38 19.36
N GLN A 489 -9.74 0.78 20.00
CA GLN A 489 -10.26 2.00 19.38
C GLN A 489 -9.15 3.04 19.30
N GLY A 490 -8.80 3.42 18.08
CA GLY A 490 -7.75 4.38 17.79
C GLY A 490 -6.36 3.76 17.72
N PHE A 491 -5.57 4.18 16.75
CA PHE A 491 -4.15 3.86 16.64
C PHE A 491 -3.35 4.70 17.64
N LYS A 492 -2.41 4.07 18.36
CA LYS A 492 -1.46 4.71 19.27
C LYS A 492 -0.15 3.93 19.31
N HIS A 493 0.96 4.65 19.41
CA HIS A 493 2.27 4.08 19.72
C HIS A 493 2.33 3.68 21.20
N ALA A 494 2.96 2.54 21.51
CA ALA A 494 3.17 2.10 22.88
C ALA A 494 4.47 2.67 23.47
N PHE A 495 4.43 3.15 24.70
CA PHE A 495 5.58 3.67 25.45
C PHE A 495 5.71 2.91 26.77
N ALA A 496 6.95 2.70 27.23
CA ALA A 496 7.20 2.19 28.57
C ALA A 496 6.81 3.26 29.61
N GLU A 497 6.27 2.81 30.74
CA GLU A 497 5.90 3.67 31.88
C GLU A 497 7.10 4.17 32.68
#